data_AF-A0A8J7QRA4-F1
#
_entry.id   AF-A0A8J7QRA4-F1
#
_cell.length_a   1.000
_cell.length_b   1.000
_cell.length_c   1.000
_cell.angle_alpha   90.00
_cell.angle_beta   90.00
_cell.angle_gamma   90.00
#
_symmetry.space_group_name_H-M   'P 1'
#
loop_
_entity.id
_entity.type
_entity.pdbx_description
1 polymer ?
#
loop_
_entity_poly.entity_id
_entity_poly.type
_entity_poly.pdbx_seq_one_letter_code
_entity_poly.pdbx_strand_id
1 'polypeptide(L)'
;QQRGFYEEMLRGLWGYVSDRFNIPVANLTKENIREELDKQGVEQADIEQYMSVISECEYAQYAPAASGKMRELYTAGVEIVSKFESVIHR
;
A
#
# COMPACT_ATOMS: atom_id res chain seq x y z
N GLN A 1 4.61 -13.12 15.34
CA GLN A 1 5.53 -12.05 14.90
C GLN A 1 5.26 -11.64 13.45
N GLN A 2 5.22 -12.55 12.48
CA GLN A 2 5.02 -12.20 11.06
C GLN A 2 3.63 -11.60 10.75
N ARG A 3 2.55 -12.22 11.26
CA ARG A 3 1.18 -11.70 11.05
C ARG A 3 1.00 -10.24 11.51
N GLY A 4 1.48 -9.91 12.71
CA GLY A 4 1.40 -8.54 13.24
C GLY A 4 2.18 -7.53 12.40
N PHE A 5 3.32 -7.93 11.82
CA PHE A 5 4.05 -7.10 10.87
C PHE A 5 3.20 -6.77 9.63
N TYR A 6 2.56 -7.77 9.02
CA TYR A 6 1.71 -7.54 7.84
C TYR A 6 0.45 -6.73 8.17
N GLU A 7 -0.11 -6.92 9.36
CA GLU A 7 -1.24 -6.10 9.85
C GLU A 7 -0.86 -4.62 10.01
N GLU A 8 0.31 -4.32 10.59
CA GLU A 8 0.79 -2.94 10.71
C GLU A 8 1.23 -2.35 9.36
N MET A 9 1.81 -3.15 8.46
CA MET A 9 2.09 -2.73 7.07
C MET A 9 0.80 -2.31 6.36
N LEU A 10 -0.23 -3.16 6.38
CA LEU A 10 -1.53 -2.84 5.80
C LEU A 10 -2.10 -1.58 6.44
N ARG A 11 -2.13 -1.50 7.78
CA ARG A 11 -2.62 -0.31 8.48
C ARG A 11 -1.90 0.97 8.04
N GLY A 12 -0.58 0.92 7.89
CA GLY A 12 0.22 2.05 7.41
C GLY A 12 -0.11 2.46 5.98
N LEU A 13 -0.19 1.50 5.05
CA LEU A 13 -0.50 1.75 3.64
C LEU A 13 -1.93 2.30 3.46
N TRP A 14 -2.93 1.63 4.04
CA TRP A 14 -4.32 2.09 3.97
C TRP A 14 -4.52 3.42 4.72
N GLY A 15 -3.84 3.61 5.85
CA GLY A 15 -3.86 4.85 6.62
C GLY A 15 -3.31 6.04 5.82
N TYR A 16 -2.16 5.84 5.16
CA TYR A 16 -1.56 6.85 4.28
C TYR A 16 -2.55 7.35 3.22
N VAL A 17 -3.21 6.43 2.51
CA VAL A 17 -4.14 6.78 1.44
C VAL A 17 -5.43 7.40 1.99
N SER A 18 -5.94 6.87 3.11
CA SER A 18 -7.08 7.43 3.84
C SER A 18 -6.85 8.89 4.18
N ASP A 19 -5.69 9.20 4.76
CA ASP A 19 -5.32 10.55 5.17
C ASP A 19 -5.05 11.44 3.94
N ARG A 20 -4.38 10.92 2.91
CA ARG A 20 -4.03 11.68 1.70
C ARG A 20 -5.25 12.13 0.90
N PHE A 21 -6.25 11.25 0.75
CA PHE A 21 -7.44 11.54 -0.04
C PHE A 21 -8.67 11.88 0.80
N ASN A 22 -8.53 11.93 2.13
CA ASN A 22 -9.61 12.18 3.07
C ASN A 22 -10.79 11.20 2.88
N ILE A 23 -10.47 9.91 2.66
CA ILE A 23 -11.44 8.82 2.49
C ILE A 23 -11.31 7.89 3.70
N PRO A 24 -12.38 7.64 4.48
CA PRO A 24 -12.31 6.72 5.61
C PRO A 24 -11.79 5.34 5.18
N VAL A 25 -10.89 4.72 5.97
CA VAL A 25 -10.35 3.37 5.69
C VAL A 25 -11.43 2.34 5.40
N ALA A 26 -12.59 2.42 6.09
CA ALA A 26 -13.71 1.51 5.87
C ALA A 26 -14.37 1.64 4.47
N ASN A 27 -14.14 2.75 3.79
CA ASN A 27 -14.64 3.05 2.45
C ASN A 27 -13.55 2.90 1.38
N LEU A 28 -12.30 2.60 1.75
CA LEU A 28 -11.23 2.38 0.79
C LEU A 28 -11.39 1.03 0.11
N THR A 29 -11.20 1.01 -1.21
CA THR A 29 -11.13 -0.19 -2.04
C THR A 29 -9.88 -0.11 -2.90
N LYS A 30 -9.38 -1.24 -3.40
CA LYS A 30 -8.21 -1.19 -4.31
C LYS A 30 -8.54 -0.37 -5.55
N GLU A 31 -9.78 -0.42 -6.03
CA GLU A 31 -10.26 0.32 -7.20
C GLU A 31 -10.23 1.83 -6.96
N ASN A 32 -10.84 2.33 -5.87
CA ASN A 32 -10.87 3.77 -5.63
C ASN A 32 -9.48 4.35 -5.34
N ILE A 33 -8.58 3.58 -4.71
CA ILE A 33 -7.20 4.01 -4.53
C ILE A 33 -6.49 4.16 -5.87
N ARG A 34 -6.66 3.21 -6.80
CA ARG A 34 -6.08 3.32 -8.15
C ARG A 34 -6.59 4.59 -8.85
N GLU A 35 -7.90 4.82 -8.80
CA GLU A 35 -8.51 5.99 -9.42
C GLU A 35 -7.99 7.30 -8.82
N GLU A 36 -7.90 7.41 -7.49
CA GLU A 36 -7.39 8.63 -6.86
C GLU A 36 -5.91 8.86 -7.14
N LEU A 37 -5.06 7.82 -7.12
CA LEU A 37 -3.64 7.94 -7.46
C LEU A 37 -3.44 8.35 -8.93
N ASP A 38 -4.21 7.77 -9.85
CA ASP A 38 -4.15 8.11 -11.27
C ASP A 38 -4.56 9.57 -11.52
N LYS A 39 -5.60 10.06 -10.82
CA LYS A 39 -6.01 11.48 -10.87
C LYS A 39 -4.92 12.44 -10.41
N GLN A 40 -4.05 12.02 -9.48
CA GLN A 40 -2.90 12.81 -9.04
C GLN A 40 -1.69 12.71 -9.98
N GLY A 41 -1.79 11.96 -11.08
CA GLY A 41 -0.72 11.79 -12.06
C GLY A 41 0.38 10.82 -11.61
N VAL A 42 0.09 9.92 -10.68
CA VAL A 42 1.00 8.83 -10.32
C VAL A 42 1.11 7.86 -11.50
N GLU A 43 2.33 7.42 -11.82
CA GLU A 43 2.54 6.49 -12.93
C GLU A 43 1.86 5.14 -12.68
N GLN A 44 1.27 4.56 -13.72
CA GLN A 44 0.56 3.28 -13.65
C GLN A 44 1.44 2.15 -13.08
N ALA A 45 2.73 2.13 -13.41
CA ALA A 45 3.67 1.15 -12.86
C ALA A 45 3.81 1.23 -11.32
N ASP A 46 3.81 2.45 -10.79
CA ASP A 46 3.88 2.69 -9.34
C ASP A 46 2.55 2.33 -8.67
N ILE A 47 1.41 2.64 -9.29
CA ILE A 47 0.08 2.21 -8.82
C ILE A 47 0.00 0.68 -8.77
N GLU A 48 0.44 -0.01 -9.81
CA GLU A 48 0.47 -1.48 -9.86
C GLU A 48 1.40 -2.07 -8.79
N GLN A 49 2.58 -1.48 -8.59
CA GLN A 49 3.52 -1.89 -7.55
C GLN A 49 2.87 -1.77 -6.16
N TYR A 50 2.20 -0.66 -5.88
CA TYR A 50 1.49 -0.46 -4.62
C TYR A 50 0.40 -1.52 -4.39
N MET A 51 -0.38 -1.82 -5.42
CA MET A 51 -1.45 -2.83 -5.36
C MET A 51 -0.90 -4.24 -5.15
N SER A 52 0.27 -4.53 -5.73
CA SER A 52 0.99 -5.78 -5.49
C SER A 52 1.44 -5.90 -4.03
N VAL A 53 2.02 -4.84 -3.45
CA VAL A 53 2.44 -4.83 -2.03
C VAL A 53 1.26 -5.06 -1.09
N ILE A 54 0.12 -4.39 -1.32
CA ILE A 54 -1.11 -4.64 -0.53
C ILE A 54 -1.53 -6.11 -0.64
N SER A 55 -1.60 -6.65 -1.86
CA SER A 55 -2.07 -8.01 -2.10
C SER A 55 -1.16 -9.06 -1.48
N GLU A 56 0.16 -8.86 -1.52
CA GLU A 56 1.14 -9.74 -0.87
C GLU A 56 1.04 -9.65 0.66
N CYS A 57 0.80 -8.46 1.22
CA CYS A 57 0.59 -8.30 2.66
C CYS A 57 -0.71 -8.97 3.14
N GLU A 58 -1.81 -8.82 2.39
CA GLU A 58 -3.07 -9.52 2.66
C GLU A 58 -2.86 -11.04 2.60
N TYR A 59 -2.23 -11.55 1.54
CA TYR A 59 -1.93 -12.97 1.41
C TYR A 59 -1.10 -13.48 2.59
N ALA A 60 -0.04 -12.74 2.94
CA ALA A 60 0.85 -13.10 4.04
C ALA A 60 0.19 -12.99 5.42
N GLN A 61 -0.85 -12.17 5.59
CA GLN A 61 -1.64 -12.13 6.82
C GLN A 61 -2.39 -13.46 7.05
N TYR A 62 -2.91 -14.06 5.98
CA TYR A 62 -3.62 -15.35 6.04
C TYR A 62 -2.69 -16.56 5.97
N ALA A 63 -1.58 -16.47 5.23
CA ALA A 63 -0.61 -17.54 5.02
C ALA A 63 0.84 -17.12 5.38
N PRO A 64 1.12 -16.71 6.63
CA PRO A 64 2.40 -16.12 7.01
C PRO A 64 3.60 -17.06 6.83
N ALA A 65 3.40 -18.36 7.05
CA ALA A 65 4.46 -19.37 6.90
C ALA A 65 5.00 -19.49 5.45
N ALA A 66 4.25 -19.02 4.45
CA ALA A 66 4.66 -19.02 3.05
C ALA A 66 5.38 -17.72 2.62
N SER A 67 5.29 -16.65 3.41
CA SER A 67 5.81 -15.33 3.06
C SER A 67 7.12 -15.05 3.81
N GLY A 68 8.25 -15.47 3.24
CA GLY A 68 9.59 -15.09 3.70
C GLY A 68 10.00 -13.65 3.39
N LYS A 69 9.05 -12.80 2.95
CA LYS A 69 9.33 -11.53 2.24
C LYS A 69 9.16 -10.25 3.08
N MET A 70 9.10 -10.33 4.41
CA MET A 70 8.82 -9.14 5.26
C MET A 70 9.72 -7.95 4.95
N ARG A 71 11.04 -8.17 4.82
CA ARG A 71 11.99 -7.09 4.52
C ARG A 71 11.79 -6.49 3.13
N GLU A 72 11.54 -7.34 2.13
CA GLU A 72 11.31 -6.89 0.75
C GLU A 72 10.04 -6.06 0.64
N LEU A 73 8.95 -6.51 1.26
CA LEU A 73 7.68 -5.79 1.31
C LEU A 73 7.78 -4.49 2.08
N TYR A 74 8.56 -4.46 3.18
CA TYR A 74 8.84 -3.22 3.91
C TYR A 74 9.54 -2.20 3.01
N THR A 75 10.65 -2.59 2.38
CA THR A 75 11.41 -1.70 1.49
C THR A 75 10.55 -1.21 0.33
N ALA A 76 9.82 -2.11 -0.34
CA ALA A 76 8.91 -1.75 -1.42
C ALA A 76 7.81 -0.78 -0.96
N GLY A 77 7.25 -1.00 0.23
CA GLY A 77 6.24 -0.11 0.84
C GLY A 77 6.78 1.30 1.14
N VAL A 78 7.99 1.40 1.67
CA VAL A 78 8.64 2.71 1.95
C VAL A 78 8.98 3.44 0.65
N GLU A 79 9.54 2.74 -0.33
CA GLU A 79 9.89 3.31 -1.63
C GLU A 79 8.65 3.84 -2.36
N ILE A 80 7.56 3.06 -2.37
CA ILE A 80 6.36 3.45 -3.12
C ILE A 80 5.64 4.65 -2.47
N VAL A 81 5.55 4.69 -1.14
CA VAL A 81 4.99 5.86 -0.42
C VAL A 81 5.86 7.09 -0.67
N SER A 82 7.19 6.94 -0.71
CA SER A 82 8.11 8.05 -0.99
C SER A 82 7.93 8.59 -2.42
N LYS A 83 7.70 7.71 -3.40
CA LYS A 83 7.36 8.11 -4.78
C LYS A 83 6.04 8.86 -4.84
N PHE A 84 4.99 8.33 -4.19
CA PHE A 84 3.69 9.00 -4.13
C PHE A 84 3.80 10.39 -3.53
N GLU A 85 4.51 10.53 -2.42
CA GLU A 85 4.76 11.86 -1.83
C GLU A 85 5.47 12.80 -2.81
N SER A 86 6.46 12.34 -3.58
CA SER A 86 7.13 13.19 -4.57
C SER A 86 6.24 13.69 -5.71
N VAL A 87 5.20 12.92 -6.06
CA VAL A 87 4.25 13.26 -7.12
C VAL A 87 3.13 14.14 -6.60
N ILE A 88 2.52 13.75 -5.47
CA ILE A 88 1.30 14.37 -4.96
C ILE A 88 1.61 15.67 -4.17
N HIS A 89 2.83 15.91 -3.69
CA HIS A 89 3.24 17.19 -3.05
C HIS A 89 3.51 18.35 -4.04
N ARG A 90 3.16 18.21 -5.32
CA ARG A 90 3.14 19.33 -6.29
C ARG A 90 1.75 19.93 -6.42
#